data_AF-A0A1H3MPQ0-F1
#
_entry.id   AF-A0A1H3MPQ0-F1
#
_cell.length_a   1.000
_cell.length_b   1.000
_cell.length_c   1.000
_cell.angle_alpha   90.00
_cell.angle_beta   90.00
_cell.angle_gamma   90.00
#
_symmetry.space_group_name_H-M   'P 1'
#
loop_
_entity.id
_entity.type
_entity.pdbx_description
1 polymer ?
#
loop_
_entity_poly.entity_id
_entity_poly.type
_entity_poly.pdbx_seq_one_letter_code
_entity_poly.pdbx_strand_id
1 'polypeptide(L)'
;MVGQEILFIHTEPEAPDSALADVYVFTNGVTPADAPSGPMGFQGDVFLHVPGDPGYSPLRTVHQVRWNDDAKARLLRSAPEVTAAADAGQVAIERPGIVINMPFVR
;
A
#
# COMPACT_ATOMS: atom_id res chain seq x y z
N MET A 1 -25.57 2.83 32.23
CA MET A 1 -24.48 2.53 31.27
C MET A 1 -25.14 2.24 29.94
N VAL A 2 -24.87 3.04 28.91
CA VAL A 2 -25.34 2.75 27.55
C VAL A 2 -24.28 1.86 26.92
N GLY A 3 -24.60 0.59 26.69
CA GLY A 3 -23.75 -0.28 25.88
C GLY A 3 -23.80 0.25 24.45
N GLN A 4 -22.64 0.56 23.86
CA GLN A 4 -22.61 0.82 22.42
C GLN A 4 -23.04 -0.46 21.70
N GLU A 5 -24.08 -0.35 20.88
CA GLU A 5 -24.40 -1.40 19.91
C GLU A 5 -23.22 -1.50 18.95
N ILE A 6 -22.53 -2.64 18.98
CA ILE A 6 -21.57 -2.97 17.94
C ILE A 6 -22.39 -3.36 16.72
N LEU A 7 -22.41 -2.47 15.72
CA LEU A 7 -22.99 -2.75 14.43
C LEU A 7 -22.12 -3.81 13.73
N PHE A 8 -22.55 -5.07 13.79
CA PHE A 8 -22.04 -6.10 12.90
C PHE A 8 -22.67 -5.87 11.52
N ILE A 9 -21.95 -5.17 10.65
CA ILE A 9 -22.34 -5.07 9.25
C ILE A 9 -22.12 -6.46 8.65
N HIS A 10 -23.21 -7.15 8.29
CA HIS A 10 -23.13 -8.33 7.44
C HIS A 10 -22.67 -7.87 6.06
N THR A 11 -21.39 -8.12 5.78
CA THR A 11 -20.67 -8.05 4.50
C THR A 11 -21.23 -7.05 3.48
N GLU A 12 -20.57 -5.90 3.42
CA GLU A 12 -20.70 -4.87 2.39
C GLU A 12 -20.53 -5.48 0.99
N PRO A 13 -21.25 -5.01 -0.05
CA PRO A 13 -20.87 -5.33 -1.42
C PRO A 13 -19.40 -4.95 -1.62
N GLU A 14 -18.60 -5.85 -2.22
CA GLU A 14 -17.22 -5.54 -2.60
C GLU A 14 -17.22 -4.21 -3.38
N ALA A 15 -16.36 -3.27 -2.95
CA ALA A 15 -16.18 -2.04 -3.70
C ALA A 15 -15.79 -2.42 -5.14
N PRO A 16 -16.40 -1.81 -6.18
CA PRO A 16 -16.06 -2.16 -7.55
C PRO A 16 -14.59 -1.82 -7.79
N ASP A 17 -13.89 -2.63 -8.60
CA ASP A 17 -12.47 -2.42 -8.91
C ASP A 17 -12.17 -0.99 -9.38
N SER A 18 -13.12 -0.36 -10.09
CA SER A 18 -13.01 1.04 -10.55
C SER A 18 -12.96 2.08 -9.43
N ALA A 19 -13.36 1.71 -8.21
CA ALA A 19 -13.30 2.55 -7.02
C ALA A 19 -12.03 2.32 -6.20
N LEU A 20 -11.15 1.40 -6.61
CA LEU A 20 -9.92 1.07 -5.90
C LEU A 20 -8.70 1.71 -6.59
N ALA A 21 -7.78 2.23 -5.80
CA ALA A 21 -6.45 2.62 -6.26
C ALA A 21 -5.40 1.67 -5.69
N ASP A 22 -4.26 1.52 -6.35
CA ASP A 22 -3.18 0.67 -5.84
C ASP A 22 -2.29 1.42 -4.84
N VAL A 23 -1.80 0.69 -3.84
CA VAL A 23 -0.71 1.12 -2.95
C VAL A 23 0.29 -0.01 -2.76
N TYR A 24 1.58 0.32 -2.83
CA TYR A 24 2.66 -0.62 -2.54
C TYR A 24 3.19 -0.40 -1.12
N VAL A 25 3.10 -1.44 -0.30
CA VAL A 25 3.54 -1.46 1.10
C VAL A 25 4.73 -2.38 1.24
N PHE A 26 5.84 -1.89 1.78
CA PHE A 26 7.09 -2.65 1.88
C PHE A 26 7.14 -3.45 3.17
N THR A 27 7.42 -4.76 3.06
CA THR A 27 7.49 -5.67 4.22
C THR A 27 8.91 -6.01 4.66
N ASN A 28 9.93 -5.57 3.92
CA ASN A 28 11.35 -5.63 4.27
C ASN A 28 12.17 -4.58 3.49
N GLY A 29 13.49 -4.61 3.62
CA GLY A 29 14.41 -3.76 2.87
C GLY A 29 14.80 -2.49 3.63
N VAL A 30 14.72 -1.35 2.94
CA VAL A 30 15.25 -0.09 3.46
C VAL A 30 14.48 0.37 4.70
N THR A 31 15.19 0.61 5.79
CA THR A 31 14.68 1.29 7.00
C THR A 31 15.21 2.73 7.00
N PRO A 32 14.38 3.75 6.72
CA PRO A 32 14.85 5.14 6.70
C PRO A 32 15.19 5.63 8.11
N ALA A 33 16.36 6.27 8.29
CA ALA A 33 16.72 6.93 9.55
C ALA A 33 16.06 8.31 9.70
N ASP A 34 15.96 9.05 8.58
CA ASP A 34 15.58 10.47 8.56
C ASP A 34 14.29 10.75 7.76
N ALA A 35 13.46 9.73 7.51
CA ALA A 35 12.19 9.88 6.80
C ALA A 35 11.10 9.01 7.43
N PRO A 36 9.81 9.35 7.26
CA PRO A 36 8.72 8.49 7.71
C PRO A 36 8.82 7.10 7.10
N SER A 37 8.66 6.08 7.94
CA SER A 37 8.54 4.70 7.51
C SER A 37 7.10 4.37 7.12
N GLY A 38 6.94 3.37 6.25
CA GLY A 38 5.64 2.75 6.01
C GLY A 38 5.13 2.01 7.26
N PRO A 39 3.88 1.52 7.24
CA PRO A 39 3.23 0.91 8.40
C PRO A 39 3.95 -0.34 8.92
N MET A 40 4.80 -0.98 8.11
CA MET A 40 5.61 -2.15 8.48
C MET A 40 7.03 -1.80 8.95
N GLY A 41 7.38 -0.51 9.07
CA GLY A 41 8.68 -0.06 9.59
C GLY A 41 9.80 0.07 8.54
N PHE A 42 9.51 -0.19 7.27
CA PHE A 42 10.44 -0.02 6.14
C PHE A 42 10.17 1.29 5.40
N GLN A 43 10.66 1.42 4.16
CA GLN A 43 10.45 2.63 3.37
C GLN A 43 8.96 3.02 3.27
N GLY A 44 8.70 4.30 3.03
CA GLY A 44 7.35 4.80 2.82
C GLY A 44 6.64 4.10 1.67
N ASP A 45 5.32 4.04 1.79
CA ASP A 45 4.42 3.45 0.80
C ASP A 45 4.49 4.23 -0.52
N VAL A 46 4.34 3.51 -1.63
CA VAL A 46 4.33 4.12 -2.97
C VAL A 46 2.90 4.17 -3.49
N PHE A 47 2.43 5.39 -3.74
CA PHE A 47 1.10 5.68 -4.24
C PHE A 47 1.14 5.95 -5.75
N LEU A 48 0.22 5.35 -6.51
CA LEU A 48 0.07 5.66 -7.95
C LEU A 48 -0.59 7.01 -8.18
N HIS A 49 -1.58 7.33 -7.34
CA HIS A 49 -2.45 8.49 -7.50
C HIS A 49 -2.55 9.25 -6.20
N VAL A 50 -2.36 10.57 -6.29
CA VAL A 50 -2.47 11.53 -5.19
C VAL A 50 -3.74 12.36 -5.33
N PRO A 51 -4.20 13.05 -4.27
CA PRO A 51 -5.39 13.91 -4.37
C PRO A 51 -5.24 14.93 -5.48
N GLY A 52 -6.21 14.97 -6.40
CA GLY A 52 -6.18 15.81 -7.60
C GLY A 52 -5.98 15.02 -8.90
N ASP A 53 -5.46 13.80 -8.82
CA ASP A 53 -5.35 12.91 -9.99
C ASP A 53 -6.71 12.28 -10.33
N PRO A 54 -7.04 12.07 -11.63
CA PRO A 54 -8.27 11.37 -12.03
C PRO A 54 -8.39 9.94 -11.47
N GLY A 55 -7.27 9.27 -11.21
CA GLY A 55 -7.23 7.92 -10.64
C GLY A 55 -7.20 7.89 -9.10
N TYR A 56 -7.36 9.03 -8.44
CA TYR A 56 -7.34 9.08 -6.99
C TYR A 56 -8.53 8.34 -6.37
N SER A 57 -8.23 7.39 -5.48
CA SER A 57 -9.20 6.83 -4.55
C SER A 57 -8.61 6.74 -3.14
N PRO A 58 -9.38 7.04 -2.08
CA PRO A 58 -8.98 6.74 -0.72
C PRO A 58 -9.10 5.24 -0.40
N LEU A 59 -9.90 4.46 -1.14
CA LEU A 59 -9.93 3.01 -1.01
C LEU A 59 -8.80 2.39 -1.83
N ARG A 60 -7.96 1.60 -1.17
CA ARG A 60 -6.71 1.12 -1.76
C ARG A 60 -6.53 -0.37 -1.63
N THR A 61 -6.22 -1.00 -2.75
CA THR A 61 -5.75 -2.39 -2.80
C THR A 61 -4.28 -2.42 -2.39
N VAL A 62 -3.97 -3.20 -1.36
CA VAL A 62 -2.61 -3.36 -0.85
C VAL A 62 -1.86 -4.36 -1.71
N HIS A 63 -0.70 -3.94 -2.23
CA HIS A 63 0.31 -4.79 -2.82
C HIS A 63 1.50 -4.83 -1.88
N GLN A 64 1.77 -6.00 -1.28
CA GLN A 64 2.91 -6.18 -0.41
C GLN A 64 4.17 -6.40 -1.24
N VAL A 65 5.18 -5.55 -1.04
CA VAL A 65 6.45 -5.61 -1.75
C VAL A 65 7.52 -6.15 -0.83
N ARG A 66 8.16 -7.23 -1.25
CA ARG A 66 9.27 -7.86 -0.53
C ARG A 66 10.51 -7.93 -1.40
N TRP A 67 11.63 -7.38 -0.94
CA TRP A 67 12.94 -7.59 -1.56
C TRP A 67 13.34 -9.07 -1.46
N ASN A 68 13.77 -9.64 -2.58
CA ASN A 68 14.26 -11.02 -2.65
C ASN A 68 15.65 -11.15 -2.01
N ASP A 69 16.45 -10.09 -2.08
CA ASP A 69 17.77 -9.97 -1.45
C ASP A 69 17.84 -8.63 -0.72
N ASP A 70 17.73 -8.70 0.61
CA ASP A 70 17.64 -7.51 1.49
C ASP A 70 18.91 -6.64 1.41
N ALA A 71 20.08 -7.24 1.17
CA ALA A 71 21.34 -6.53 1.04
C ALA A 71 21.41 -5.64 -0.22
N LYS A 72 20.52 -5.88 -1.19
CA LYS A 72 20.40 -5.08 -2.43
C LYS A 72 19.24 -4.09 -2.38
N ALA A 73 18.53 -4.01 -1.25
CA ALA A 73 17.40 -3.12 -1.11
C ALA A 73 17.82 -1.66 -1.32
N ARG A 74 17.00 -0.94 -2.09
CA ARG A 74 17.13 0.50 -2.32
C ARG A 74 15.76 1.14 -2.28
N LEU A 75 15.71 2.46 -2.11
CA LEU A 75 14.44 3.18 -2.17
C LEU A 75 13.82 3.06 -3.56
N LEU A 76 12.56 2.63 -3.60
CA LEU A 76 11.68 2.71 -4.76
C LEU A 76 10.68 3.83 -4.52
N ARG A 77 10.61 4.82 -5.41
CA ARG A 77 9.84 6.06 -5.17
C ARG A 77 8.57 6.18 -6.01
N SER A 78 8.36 5.27 -6.94
CA SER A 78 7.27 5.35 -7.90
C SER A 78 6.78 3.97 -8.30
N ALA A 79 5.53 3.87 -8.70
CA ALA A 79 4.96 2.60 -9.17
C ALA A 79 5.76 1.98 -10.33
N PRO A 80 6.23 2.76 -11.34
CA PRO A 80 7.10 2.22 -12.38
C PRO A 80 8.43 1.64 -11.85
N GLU A 81 9.00 2.22 -10.79
CA GLU A 81 10.20 1.66 -10.16
C GLU A 81 9.93 0.33 -9.46
N VAL A 82 8.75 0.19 -8.83
CA VAL A 82 8.31 -1.05 -8.19
C VAL A 82 8.10 -2.14 -9.22
N THR A 83 7.39 -1.85 -10.31
CA THR A 83 7.15 -2.83 -11.39
C THR A 83 8.45 -3.22 -12.08
N ALA A 84 9.34 -2.25 -12.37
CA ALA A 84 10.64 -2.56 -12.96
C ALA A 84 11.52 -3.43 -12.05
N ALA A 85 11.46 -3.22 -10.73
CA ALA A 85 12.16 -4.07 -9.77
C ALA A 85 11.57 -5.49 -9.73
N ALA A 86 10.25 -5.63 -9.88
CA ALA A 86 9.59 -6.93 -9.94
C ALA A 86 9.93 -7.67 -11.24
N ASP A 87 9.89 -7.00 -12.38
CA ASP A 87 10.25 -7.54 -13.69
C ASP A 87 11.72 -7.99 -13.74
N ALA A 88 12.60 -7.27 -13.03
CA ALA A 88 14.00 -7.64 -12.85
C ALA A 88 14.24 -8.74 -11.80
N GLY A 89 13.18 -9.28 -11.17
CA GLY A 89 13.27 -10.32 -10.14
C GLY A 89 13.88 -9.84 -8.81
N GLN A 90 13.96 -8.54 -8.59
CA GLN A 90 14.56 -7.96 -7.38
C GLN A 90 13.58 -7.97 -6.20
N VAL A 91 12.30 -7.78 -6.47
CA VAL A 91 11.23 -7.82 -5.48
C VAL A 91 10.15 -8.82 -5.90
N ALA A 92 9.48 -9.41 -4.91
CA ALA A 92 8.22 -10.11 -5.09
C ALA A 92 7.07 -9.18 -4.69
N ILE A 93 5.96 -9.25 -5.42
CA ILE A 93 4.73 -8.50 -5.13
C ILE A 93 3.62 -9.50 -4.82
N GLU A 94 3.08 -9.42 -3.62
CA GLU A 94 1.96 -10.26 -3.17
C GLU A 94 0.68 -9.42 -3.03
N ARG A 95 -0.45 -10.01 -3.42
CA ARG A 95 -1.78 -9.38 -3.32
C ARG A 95 -2.61 -10.15 -2.30
N PRO A 96 -2.57 -9.78 -1.02
CA PRO A 96 -3.25 -10.52 0.04
C PRO A 96 -4.79 -10.37 0.04
N GLY A 97 -5.37 -9.62 -0.91
CA GLY A 97 -6.81 -9.32 -0.94
C GLY A 97 -7.23 -8.30 0.11
N ILE A 98 -6.30 -7.48 0.61
CA ILE A 98 -6.57 -6.44 1.61
C ILE A 98 -6.92 -5.14 0.89
N VAL A 99 -8.07 -4.57 1.25
CA VAL A 99 -8.47 -3.21 0.88
C VAL A 99 -8.47 -2.33 2.12
N ILE A 100 -7.86 -1.16 2.04
CA ILE A 100 -7.80 -0.19 3.14
C ILE A 100 -8.41 1.15 2.72
N ASN A 101 -9.11 1.81 3.64
CA ASN A 101 -9.52 3.20 3.47
C ASN A 101 -8.40 4.13 4.02
N MET A 102 -7.59 4.68 3.12
CA MET A 102 -6.42 5.50 3.41
C MET A 102 -6.51 6.86 2.69
N PRO A 103 -7.34 7.80 3.20
CA PRO A 103 -7.41 9.14 2.65
C PRO A 103 -6.18 9.97 3.05
N PHE A 104 -5.71 10.84 2.16
CA PHE A 104 -4.78 11.90 2.56
C PHE A 104 -5.56 12.99 3.29
N VAL A 105 -5.13 13.29 4.52
CA VAL A 105 -5.66 14.39 5.34
C VAL A 105 -4.55 15.43 5.54
N ARG A 106 -4.94 16.71 5.56
CA ARG A 106 -4.06 17.85 5.82
C ARG A 106 -4.47 18.55 7.11
#